data_AF-A0A7C7KQM1-F1
#
_entry.id   AF-A0A7C7KQM1-F1
#
_cell.length_a   1.000
_cell.length_b   1.000
_cell.length_c   1.000
_cell.angle_alpha   90.00
_cell.angle_beta   90.00
_cell.angle_gamma   90.00
#
_symmetry.space_group_name_H-M   'P 1'
#
loop_
_entity.id
_entity.type
_entity.pdbx_description
1 polymer ?
#
loop_
_entity_poly.entity_id
_entity_poly.type
_entity_poly.pdbx_seq_one_letter_code
_entity_poly.pdbx_strand_id
1 'polypeptide(L)'
;MEIFTFKEGSLPLLVSMPHSGTHIPPEMAARMTDAGRSVPDTDWHIPELYGFLAELDVSVLQATHSRYVVDLNRTPDGAVLYAGAPDGLPHTSQYISCPCPRSRYPLSCGSMSGYSSVRLMRG
;
A
#
# COMPACT_ATOMS: atom_id res chain seq x y z
N MET A 1 14.71 -1.37 -11.04
CA MET A 1 13.36 -1.72 -10.56
C MET A 1 12.41 -0.72 -11.17
N GLU A 2 11.33 -1.18 -11.81
CA GLU A 2 10.31 -0.27 -12.33
C GLU A 2 9.48 0.33 -11.20
N ILE A 3 9.09 1.60 -11.35
CA ILE A 3 8.32 2.35 -10.33
C ILE A 3 6.85 1.94 -10.26
N PHE A 4 6.31 1.34 -11.32
CA PHE A 4 4.98 0.74 -11.39
C PHE A 4 4.96 -0.34 -12.49
N THR A 5 3.93 -1.18 -12.49
CA THR A 5 3.60 -2.05 -13.64
C THR A 5 2.32 -1.53 -14.29
N PHE A 6 2.32 -1.42 -15.61
CA PHE A 6 1.15 -1.01 -16.37
C PHE A 6 0.88 -2.00 -17.49
N LYS A 7 -0.34 -2.53 -17.52
CA LYS A 7 -0.88 -3.28 -18.64
C LYS A 7 -1.91 -2.39 -19.33
N GLU A 8 -1.68 -2.04 -20.58
CA GLU A 8 -2.66 -1.35 -21.41
C GLU A 8 -3.70 -2.35 -21.94
N GLY A 9 -4.97 -1.92 -21.98
CA GLY A 9 -6.08 -2.68 -22.54
C GLY A 9 -7.01 -1.76 -23.35
N SER A 10 -7.93 -2.34 -24.13
CA SER A 10 -8.78 -1.60 -25.06
C SER A 10 -10.08 -1.05 -24.48
N LEU A 11 -10.50 -1.49 -23.29
CA LEU A 11 -11.72 -1.00 -22.66
C LEU A 11 -11.52 0.39 -22.04
N PRO A 12 -12.56 1.26 -22.00
CA PRO A 12 -12.53 2.55 -21.30
C PRO A 12 -12.62 2.38 -19.77
N LEU A 13 -11.79 1.49 -19.23
CA LEU A 13 -11.76 1.06 -17.85
C LEU A 13 -10.30 0.92 -17.41
N LEU A 14 -9.93 1.65 -16.37
CA LEU A 14 -8.65 1.54 -15.70
C LEU A 14 -8.86 1.01 -14.28
N VAL A 15 -8.16 -0.06 -13.95
CA VAL A 15 -8.08 -0.61 -12.58
C VAL A 15 -6.73 -0.27 -11.98
N SER A 16 -6.72 0.38 -10.82
CA SER A 16 -5.51 0.72 -10.07
C SER A 16 -5.42 -0.09 -8.78
N MET A 17 -4.25 -0.68 -8.53
CA MET A 17 -3.93 -1.52 -7.36
C MET A 17 -2.78 -0.88 -6.54
N PRO A 18 -3.07 0.21 -5.78
CA PRO A 18 -2.07 1.06 -5.13
C PRO A 18 -1.29 0.39 -3.99
N HIS A 19 -1.80 -0.69 -3.40
CA HIS A 19 -1.23 -1.29 -2.18
C HIS A 19 -0.71 -2.73 -2.37
N SER A 20 -0.59 -3.19 -3.62
CA SER A 20 -0.10 -4.54 -3.95
C SER A 20 1.43 -4.65 -4.02
N GLY A 21 2.15 -3.53 -3.95
CA GLY A 21 3.60 -3.50 -3.99
C GLY A 21 4.24 -4.00 -2.69
N THR A 22 5.43 -4.58 -2.82
CA THR A 22 6.20 -5.17 -1.70
C THR A 22 7.60 -4.59 -1.58
N HIS A 23 8.08 -3.90 -2.60
CA HIS A 23 9.45 -3.39 -2.59
C HIS A 23 9.62 -2.28 -1.55
N ILE A 24 10.64 -2.43 -0.71
CA ILE A 24 11.12 -1.43 0.23
C ILE A 24 12.61 -1.19 -0.06
N PRO A 25 13.05 0.05 -0.30
CA PRO A 25 14.46 0.37 -0.47
C PRO A 25 15.31 -0.07 0.73
N PRO A 26 16.53 -0.60 0.52
CA PRO A 26 17.36 -1.14 1.59
C PRO A 26 17.61 -0.18 2.77
N GLU A 27 17.78 1.11 2.49
CA GLU A 27 17.98 2.16 3.49
C GLU A 27 16.77 2.38 4.40
N MET A 28 15.56 2.15 3.88
CA MET A 28 14.33 2.18 4.67
C MET A 28 14.18 0.87 5.45
N ALA A 29 14.39 -0.28 4.80
CA ALA A 29 14.27 -1.59 5.41
C ALA A 29 15.21 -1.79 6.61
N ALA A 30 16.41 -1.20 6.57
CA ALA A 30 17.37 -1.22 7.67
C ALA A 30 16.84 -0.57 8.97
N ARG A 31 15.82 0.29 8.85
CA ARG A 31 15.19 1.01 9.96
C ARG A 31 13.82 0.43 10.32
N MET A 32 13.50 -0.77 9.85
CA MET A 32 12.22 -1.43 10.13
C MET A 32 12.39 -2.58 11.11
N THR A 33 11.32 -2.85 11.86
CA THR A 33 11.19 -4.09 12.62
C THR A 33 11.08 -5.30 11.69
N ASP A 34 11.34 -6.49 12.22
CA ASP A 34 11.20 -7.74 11.47
C ASP A 34 9.78 -7.91 10.90
N ALA A 35 8.76 -7.56 11.70
CA ALA A 35 7.36 -7.53 11.28
C ALA A 35 7.08 -6.49 10.18
N GLY A 36 7.77 -5.33 10.22
CA GLY A 36 7.67 -4.33 9.16
C GLY A 36 8.21 -4.82 7.82
N ARG A 37 9.33 -5.55 7.86
CA ARG A 37 9.96 -6.11 6.64
C ARG A 37 9.12 -7.18 5.95
N SER A 38 8.17 -7.80 6.65
CA SER A 38 7.24 -8.76 6.04
C SER A 38 6.03 -8.11 5.38
N VAL A 39 5.92 -6.77 5.36
CA VAL A 39 4.83 -5.99 4.72
C VAL A 39 3.43 -6.57 4.92
N PRO A 40 2.99 -6.77 6.19
CA PRO A 40 1.70 -7.40 6.49
C PRO A 40 0.49 -6.59 5.99
N ASP A 41 0.67 -5.30 5.73
CA ASP A 41 -0.36 -4.35 5.26
C ASP A 41 -0.42 -4.23 3.71
N THR A 42 0.19 -5.18 3.00
CA THR A 42 0.13 -5.29 1.54
C THR A 42 -1.13 -6.03 1.09
N ASP A 43 -1.69 -5.60 -0.03
CA ASP A 43 -2.81 -6.23 -0.72
C ASP A 43 -2.36 -7.48 -1.51
N TRP A 44 -1.85 -8.49 -0.78
CA TRP A 44 -1.16 -9.66 -1.35
C TRP A 44 -1.95 -10.40 -2.42
N HIS A 45 -3.25 -10.60 -2.19
CA HIS A 45 -4.09 -11.42 -3.06
C HIS A 45 -4.88 -10.61 -4.10
N ILE A 46 -4.82 -9.28 -4.07
CA ILE A 46 -5.57 -8.45 -5.02
C ILE A 46 -5.17 -8.71 -6.49
N PRO A 47 -3.87 -8.80 -6.85
CA PRO A 47 -3.49 -9.12 -8.23
C PRO A 47 -4.02 -10.47 -8.72
N GLU A 48 -4.06 -11.48 -7.84
CA GLU A 48 -4.59 -12.81 -8.15
C GLU A 48 -6.13 -12.78 -8.27
N LEU A 49 -6.81 -12.18 -7.29
CA LEU A 49 -8.26 -12.05 -7.26
C LEU A 49 -8.80 -11.33 -8.50
N TYR A 50 -8.06 -10.35 -9.01
CA TYR A 50 -8.41 -9.58 -10.20
C TYR A 50 -7.68 -10.04 -11.47
N GLY A 51 -7.04 -11.22 -11.46
CA GLY A 51 -6.31 -11.75 -12.62
C GLY A 51 -7.17 -11.87 -13.88
N PHE A 52 -8.48 -12.10 -13.73
CA PHE A 52 -9.45 -12.16 -14.82
C PHE A 52 -9.54 -10.87 -15.65
N LEU A 53 -9.13 -9.72 -15.11
CA LEU A 53 -9.09 -8.45 -15.84
C LEU A 53 -8.18 -8.53 -17.07
N ALA A 54 -7.18 -9.42 -17.03
CA ALA A 54 -6.30 -9.62 -18.16
C ALA A 54 -7.04 -10.19 -19.38
N GLU A 55 -7.99 -11.10 -19.16
CA GLU A 55 -8.82 -11.73 -20.19
C GLU A 55 -9.88 -10.77 -20.73
N LEU A 56 -10.34 -9.83 -19.90
CA LEU A 56 -11.28 -8.78 -20.29
C LEU A 56 -10.64 -7.61 -21.04
N ASP A 57 -9.32 -7.65 -21.25
CA ASP A 57 -8.55 -6.57 -21.88
C ASP A 57 -8.73 -5.20 -21.21
N VAL A 58 -8.78 -5.20 -19.88
CA VAL A 58 -8.86 -4.00 -19.05
C VAL A 58 -7.45 -3.45 -18.80
N SER A 59 -7.33 -2.12 -18.80
CA SER A 59 -6.07 -1.46 -18.40
C SER A 59 -5.85 -1.60 -16.90
N VAL A 60 -4.65 -2.04 -16.47
CA VAL A 60 -4.30 -2.26 -15.07
C VAL A 60 -3.02 -1.53 -14.70
N LEU A 61 -3.07 -0.73 -13.63
CA LEU A 61 -1.93 -0.05 -13.02
C LEU A 61 -1.65 -0.64 -11.64
N GLN A 62 -0.45 -1.16 -11.41
CA GLN A 62 -0.07 -1.84 -10.19
C GLN A 62 1.16 -1.20 -9.53
N ALA A 63 1.10 -0.98 -8.21
CA ALA A 63 2.24 -0.52 -7.44
C ALA A 63 3.32 -1.60 -7.31
N THR A 64 4.59 -1.23 -7.46
CA THR A 64 5.72 -2.13 -7.19
C THR A 64 6.29 -1.95 -5.79
N HIS A 65 6.17 -0.74 -5.25
CA HIS A 65 6.65 -0.36 -3.93
C HIS A 65 5.58 -0.55 -2.86
N SER A 66 6.00 -0.97 -1.67
CA SER A 66 5.10 -1.06 -0.53
C SER A 66 4.54 0.31 -0.17
N ARG A 67 3.28 0.33 0.30
CA ARG A 67 2.65 1.53 0.86
C ARG A 67 3.42 2.13 2.04
N TYR A 68 4.37 1.39 2.61
CA TYR A 68 5.28 1.89 3.64
C TYR A 68 6.34 2.87 3.09
N VAL A 69 6.63 2.81 1.80
CA VAL A 69 7.49 3.77 1.11
C VAL A 69 6.69 5.04 0.82
N VAL A 70 5.52 4.87 0.21
CA VAL A 70 4.56 5.94 -0.08
C VAL A 70 3.16 5.36 -0.19
N ASP A 71 2.20 5.95 0.51
CA ASP A 71 0.81 5.55 0.41
C ASP A 71 0.12 6.35 -0.71
N LEU A 72 -0.14 5.70 -1.84
CA LEU A 72 -0.78 6.32 -3.03
C LEU A 72 -2.26 6.72 -2.79
N ASN A 73 -2.85 6.32 -1.67
CA ASN A 73 -4.20 6.72 -1.26
C ASN A 73 -4.19 7.86 -0.20
N ARG A 74 -3.06 8.53 -0.03
CA ARG A 74 -2.91 9.72 0.81
C ARG A 74 -2.46 10.91 -0.03
N THR A 75 -2.96 12.08 0.31
CA THR A 75 -2.40 13.33 -0.19
C THR A 75 -1.04 13.61 0.46
N PRO A 76 -0.21 14.49 -0.11
CA PRO A 76 1.10 14.84 0.49
C PRO A 76 1.01 15.40 1.91
N ASP A 77 -0.09 16.09 2.24
CA ASP A 77 -0.40 16.62 3.57
C ASP A 77 -1.05 15.58 4.52
N GLY A 78 -1.19 14.33 4.07
CA GLY A 78 -1.70 13.21 4.88
C GLY A 78 -3.23 13.20 5.02
N ALA A 79 -3.94 14.08 4.33
CA ALA A 79 -5.40 14.08 4.32
C ALA A 79 -5.95 12.80 3.68
N VAL A 80 -7.06 12.33 4.23
CA VAL A 80 -7.80 11.19 3.70
C VAL A 80 -8.48 11.61 2.40
N LEU A 81 -8.29 10.85 1.32
CA LEU A 81 -8.84 11.17 0.00
C LEU A 81 -10.38 11.10 -0.09
N TYR A 82 -11.05 10.53 0.92
CA TYR A 82 -12.49 10.27 0.90
C TYR A 82 -13.16 10.65 2.23
N ALA A 83 -14.30 11.34 2.13
CA ALA A 83 -15.15 11.61 3.28
C ALA A 83 -15.71 10.29 3.86
N GLY A 84 -15.48 10.06 5.16
CA GLY A 84 -15.96 8.86 5.87
C GLY A 84 -15.01 7.65 5.83
N ALA A 85 -13.89 7.73 5.12
CA ALA A 85 -12.82 6.76 5.34
C ALA A 85 -12.16 7.04 6.70
N PRO A 86 -11.87 6.01 7.52
CA PRO A 86 -11.14 6.22 8.76
C PRO A 86 -9.84 6.95 8.46
N ASP A 87 -9.43 7.82 9.38
CA ASP A 87 -8.11 8.43 9.47
C ASP A 87 -7.09 7.32 9.75
N GLY A 88 -6.93 6.42 8.77
CA GLY A 88 -6.03 5.27 8.85
C GLY A 88 -4.71 5.77 9.40
N LEU A 89 -4.41 5.30 10.62
CA LEU A 89 -3.26 5.67 11.41
C LEU A 89 -2.00 5.62 10.54
N PRO A 90 -0.94 6.39 10.83
CA PRO A 90 0.29 6.30 10.06
C PRO A 90 0.85 4.86 10.16
N HIS A 91 0.47 4.02 9.20
CA HIS A 91 0.75 2.59 9.16
C HIS A 91 2.26 2.34 9.27
N THR A 92 3.06 3.27 8.76
CA THR A 92 4.53 3.27 8.79
C THR A 92 5.13 3.46 10.18
N SER A 93 4.51 4.23 11.07
CA SER A 93 5.10 4.59 12.37
C SER A 93 5.27 3.39 13.28
N GLN A 94 4.39 2.39 13.18
CA GLN A 94 4.43 1.16 13.98
C GLN A 94 5.57 0.22 13.58
N TYR A 95 6.03 0.32 12.34
CA TYR A 95 7.01 -0.61 11.77
C TYR A 95 8.42 -0.03 11.68
N ILE A 96 8.61 1.26 11.97
CA ILE A 96 9.93 1.87 12.09
C ILE A 96 10.53 1.52 13.45
N SER A 97 11.70 0.88 13.47
CA SER A 97 12.47 0.68 14.69
C SER A 97 12.96 2.04 15.21
N CYS A 98 12.17 2.63 16.11
CA CYS A 98 12.53 3.87 16.77
C CYS A 98 13.48 3.53 17.95
N PRO A 99 14.72 4.04 18.00
CA PRO A 99 15.55 3.93 19.19
C PRO A 99 15.04 4.93 20.23
N CYS A 100 13.92 4.62 20.90
CA CYS A 100 13.36 5.48 21.92
C CYS A 100 13.80 5.02 23.33
N PRO A 101 14.54 5.83 24.10
CA PRO A 101 14.81 5.53 25.50
C PRO A 101 13.51 5.75 26.30
N ARG A 102 12.80 4.67 26.60
CA ARG A 102 11.61 4.60 27.47
C ARG A 102 10.62 5.76 27.31
N SER A 103 9.90 5.81 26.18
CA SER A 103 8.68 6.61 26.09
C SER A 103 7.55 5.99 26.92
N ARG A 104 6.80 6.85 27.60
CA ARG A 104 5.76 6.56 28.61
C ARG A 104 4.41 6.13 28.01
N TYR A 105 4.38 5.82 26.71
CA TYR A 105 3.21 5.31 26.01
C TYR A 105 3.59 4.03 25.26
N PRO A 106 3.19 2.84 25.75
CA PRO A 106 3.32 1.63 24.98
C PRO A 106 2.32 1.74 23.83
N LEU A 107 2.79 2.12 22.64
CA LEU A 107 2.03 1.85 21.44
C LEU A 107 1.89 0.33 21.39
N SER A 108 0.69 -0.16 21.69
CA SER A 108 0.37 -1.56 21.59
C SER A 108 0.72 -2.01 20.18
N CYS A 109 1.51 -3.07 20.10
CA CYS A 109 1.67 -3.85 18.87
C CYS A 109 0.31 -4.52 18.61
N GLY A 110 -0.64 -3.73 18.11
CA GLY A 110 -1.97 -4.17 17.73
C GLY A 110 -1.99 -4.40 16.24
N SER A 111 -2.28 -5.63 15.82
CA SER A 111 -2.55 -5.96 14.43
C SER A 111 -3.71 -5.12 13.91
N MET A 112 -3.43 -4.09 13.13
CA MET A 112 -4.44 -3.42 12.33
C MET A 112 -4.44 -3.99 10.93
N SER A 113 -5.59 -4.53 10.55
CA SER A 113 -5.90 -4.90 9.18
C SER A 113 -5.91 -3.65 8.33
N GLY A 114 -5.02 -3.57 7.35
CA GLY A 114 -5.21 -2.68 6.21
C GLY A 114 -6.53 -2.98 5.53
N TYR A 115 -7.21 -1.93 5.09
CA TYR A 115 -8.25 -2.10 4.10
C TYR A 115 -7.59 -2.22 2.73
N SER A 116 -7.81 -3.35 2.06
CA SER A 116 -7.42 -3.49 0.66
C SER A 116 -8.22 -2.56 -0.22
N SER A 117 -7.54 -1.92 -1.17
CA SER A 117 -8.17 -0.91 -2.02
C SER A 117 -7.79 -1.11 -3.48
N VAL A 118 -8.82 -1.27 -4.31
CA VAL A 118 -8.74 -1.27 -5.77
C VAL A 118 -9.58 -0.10 -6.25
N ARG A 119 -9.03 0.71 -7.15
CA ARG A 119 -9.77 1.84 -7.73
C ARG A 119 -10.16 1.52 -9.17
N LEU A 120 -11.44 1.66 -9.46
CA LEU A 120 -11.99 1.61 -10.80
C LEU A 120 -12.17 3.02 -11.34
N MET A 121 -11.54 3.35 -12.46
CA MET A 121 -11.70 4.62 -13.15
C MET A 121 -12.32 4.35 -14.53
N ARG A 122 -13.36 5.11 -14.89
CA ARG A 122 -13.93 5.08 -16.24
C ARG A 122 -13.26 6.16 -17.09
N GLY A 123 -12.86 5.79 -18.30
CA GLY A 123 -12.36 6.70 -19.32
C GLY A 123 -13.48 7.44 -20.04
#